data_AF-A0A3C1CCT3-F1
#
_entry.id   AF-A0A3C1CCT3-F1
#
_cell.length_a   1.000
_cell.length_b   1.000
_cell.length_c   1.000
_cell.angle_alpha   90.00
_cell.angle_beta   90.00
_cell.angle_gamma   90.00
#
_symmetry.space_group_name_H-M   'P 1'
#
loop_
_entity.id
_entity.type
_entity.pdbx_description
1 polymer ?
#
loop_
_entity_poly.entity_id
_entity_poly.type
_entity_poly.pdbx_seq_one_letter_code
_entity_poly.pdbx_strand_id
1 'polypeptide(L)'
;MKVLVTGANGFLGFYLCKKLLDIGHEVVATSRGNCRLPFNGTIGFSYLPLDLASEDQSSTIIRQVSPDYIIHAAAMGKPDECEEKKEVEEIKFKDEKSLKTKKSPTKMEINLLRQKWLDKKFK
;
A
#
# COMPACT_ATOMS: atom_id res chain seq x y z
N MET A 1 9.86 7.08 13.46
CA MET A 1 9.38 7.09 12.07
C MET A 1 7.92 6.68 12.09
N LYS A 2 7.10 7.32 11.24
CA LYS A 2 5.67 7.11 11.12
C LYS A 2 5.35 6.25 9.91
N VAL A 3 4.67 5.14 10.14
CA VAL A 3 4.39 4.12 9.14
C VAL A 3 2.89 3.96 8.96
N LEU A 4 2.40 4.15 7.73
CA LEU A 4 1.02 3.85 7.35
C LEU A 4 0.94 2.39 6.89
N VAL A 5 0.15 1.57 7.56
CA VAL A 5 -0.04 0.14 7.22
C VAL A 5 -1.45 -0.06 6.66
N THR A 6 -1.58 -0.40 5.38
CA THR A 6 -2.87 -0.76 4.79
C THR A 6 -3.15 -2.25 4.93
N GLY A 7 -4.43 -2.64 4.98
CA GLY A 7 -4.81 -4.04 5.24
C GLY A 7 -4.47 -4.50 6.65
N ALA A 8 -4.43 -3.56 7.60
CA ALA A 8 -3.96 -3.80 8.96
C ALA A 8 -4.80 -4.84 9.72
N ASN A 9 -6.10 -4.93 9.43
CA ASN A 9 -6.98 -5.97 9.99
C ASN A 9 -6.69 -7.40 9.47
N GLY A 10 -5.83 -7.55 8.45
CA GLY A 10 -5.44 -8.87 7.91
C GLY A 10 -4.33 -9.54 8.72
N PHE A 11 -4.05 -10.82 8.41
CA PHE A 11 -3.03 -11.61 9.11
C PHE A 11 -1.66 -10.94 9.11
N LEU A 12 -1.12 -10.63 7.92
CA LEU A 12 0.18 -9.96 7.80
C LEU A 12 0.16 -8.56 8.43
N GLY A 13 -0.92 -7.80 8.20
CA GLY A 13 -1.10 -6.46 8.75
C GLY A 13 -1.01 -6.44 10.28
N PHE A 14 -1.66 -7.40 10.96
CA PHE A 14 -1.63 -7.53 12.41
C PHE A 14 -0.19 -7.70 12.94
N TYR A 15 0.55 -8.69 12.42
CA TYR A 15 1.90 -8.98 12.91
C TYR A 15 2.88 -7.86 12.55
N LEU A 16 2.69 -7.22 11.41
CA LEU A 16 3.47 -6.06 11.01
C LEU A 16 3.24 -4.88 11.96
N CYS A 17 1.99 -4.51 12.22
CA CYS A 17 1.66 -3.45 13.18
C CYS A 17 2.27 -3.73 14.55
N LYS A 18 2.13 -4.97 15.06
CA LYS A 18 2.74 -5.38 16.33
C LYS A 18 4.26 -5.17 16.30
N LYS A 19 4.95 -5.69 15.28
CA LYS A 19 6.40 -5.63 15.20
C LYS A 19 6.92 -4.20 15.08
N LEU A 20 6.23 -3.35 14.33
CA LEU A 20 6.57 -1.93 14.17
C LEU A 20 6.42 -1.16 15.48
N LEU A 21 5.35 -1.42 16.24
CA LEU A 21 5.16 -0.84 17.58
C LEU A 21 6.25 -1.33 18.54
N ASP A 22 6.57 -2.62 18.55
CA ASP A 22 7.60 -3.21 19.43
C ASP A 22 8.99 -2.60 19.21
N ILE A 23 9.30 -2.16 17.98
CA ILE A 23 10.57 -1.47 17.66
C ILE A 23 10.49 0.06 17.78
N GLY A 24 9.40 0.59 18.33
CA GLY A 24 9.23 2.01 18.65
C GLY A 24 8.85 2.90 17.48
N HIS A 25 8.21 2.36 16.43
CA HIS A 25 7.64 3.17 15.37
C HIS A 25 6.22 3.63 15.68
N GLU A 26 5.86 4.80 15.15
CA GLU A 26 4.47 5.25 15.13
C GLU A 26 3.75 4.53 13.99
N VAL A 27 2.67 3.84 14.30
CA VAL A 27 1.89 3.05 13.36
C VAL A 27 0.51 3.69 13.19
N VAL A 28 0.23 4.09 11.96
CA VAL A 28 -1.11 4.43 11.51
C VAL A 28 -1.64 3.23 10.74
N ALA A 29 -2.51 2.46 11.38
CA ALA A 29 -3.14 1.28 10.78
C ALA A 29 -4.38 1.69 9.98
N THR A 30 -4.59 1.05 8.83
CA THR A 30 -5.78 1.30 8.04
C THR A 30 -6.30 0.06 7.32
N SER A 31 -7.62 -0.06 7.27
CA SER A 31 -8.33 -1.09 6.49
C SER A 31 -9.81 -0.72 6.34
N ARG A 32 -10.52 -1.50 5.53
CA ARG A 32 -11.97 -1.34 5.37
C ARG A 32 -12.69 -1.65 6.69
N GLY A 33 -13.53 -0.71 7.13
CA GLY A 33 -14.35 -0.83 8.34
C GLY A 33 -13.61 -0.58 9.64
N ASN A 34 -14.20 -1.04 10.75
CA ASN A 34 -13.72 -0.79 12.11
C ASN A 34 -12.40 -1.50 12.42
N CYS A 35 -11.62 -0.93 13.35
CA CYS A 35 -10.39 -1.52 13.87
C CYS A 35 -10.69 -2.86 14.56
N ARG A 36 -9.95 -3.91 14.21
CA ARG A 36 -9.99 -5.23 14.87
C ARG A 36 -8.70 -5.54 15.64
N LEU A 37 -7.79 -4.57 15.70
CA LEU A 37 -6.49 -4.73 16.33
C LEU A 37 -6.59 -4.44 17.84
N PRO A 38 -5.97 -5.25 18.70
CA PRO A 38 -6.00 -5.08 20.15
C PRO A 38 -4.96 -4.03 20.63
N PHE A 39 -4.59 -3.07 19.78
CA PHE A 39 -3.56 -2.06 20.08
C PHE A 39 -4.17 -0.70 20.45
N ASN A 40 -5.50 -0.58 20.53
CA ASN A 40 -6.15 0.66 20.96
C ASN A 40 -5.64 1.10 22.34
N GLY A 41 -5.21 2.36 22.45
CA GLY A 41 -4.60 2.91 23.67
C GLY A 41 -3.10 2.65 23.80
N THR A 42 -2.48 1.91 22.87
CA THR A 42 -1.02 1.76 22.82
C THR A 42 -0.40 3.06 22.32
N ILE A 43 0.65 3.53 23.00
CA ILE A 43 1.41 4.71 22.58
C ILE A 43 1.98 4.45 21.17
N GLY A 44 1.81 5.43 20.27
CA GLY A 44 2.27 5.32 18.90
C GLY A 44 1.34 4.53 17.98
N PHE A 45 0.19 4.02 18.45
CA PHE A 45 -0.79 3.38 17.59
C PHE A 45 -2.01 4.29 17.32
N SER A 46 -2.41 4.36 16.05
CA SER A 46 -3.69 4.95 15.65
C SER A 46 -4.31 4.13 14.52
N TYR A 47 -5.63 4.22 14.37
CA TYR A 47 -6.35 3.53 13.31
C TYR A 47 -7.25 4.50 12.54
N LEU A 48 -7.22 4.41 11.21
CA LEU A 48 -8.10 5.15 10.32
C LEU A 48 -8.82 4.16 9.38
N PRO A 49 -10.16 4.14 9.31
CA PRO A 49 -10.83 3.37 8.27
C PRO A 49 -10.50 3.96 6.89
N LEU A 50 -10.20 3.09 5.92
CA LEU A 50 -9.96 3.47 4.53
C LEU A 50 -10.48 2.38 3.61
N ASP A 51 -11.21 2.81 2.58
CA ASP A 51 -11.38 2.01 1.38
C ASP A 51 -10.36 2.41 0.32
N LEU A 52 -9.44 1.50 0.02
CA LEU A 52 -8.39 1.70 -0.98
C LEU A 52 -8.93 1.82 -2.41
N ALA A 53 -10.17 1.40 -2.65
CA ALA A 53 -10.84 1.62 -3.93
C ALA A 53 -11.17 3.10 -4.18
N SER A 54 -11.19 3.93 -3.13
CA SER A 54 -11.41 5.38 -3.25
C SER A 54 -10.07 6.14 -3.31
N GLU A 55 -9.74 6.67 -4.49
CA GLU A 55 -8.54 7.50 -4.69
C GLU A 55 -8.57 8.78 -3.84
N ASP A 56 -9.74 9.40 -3.70
CA ASP A 56 -9.92 10.61 -2.89
C ASP A 56 -9.65 10.36 -1.40
N GLN A 57 -10.18 9.27 -0.84
CA GLN A 57 -9.91 8.90 0.56
C GLN A 57 -8.44 8.56 0.76
N SER A 58 -7.86 7.77 -0.16
CA SER A 58 -6.47 7.34 -0.07
C SER A 58 -5.51 8.54 -0.11
N SER A 59 -5.73 9.46 -1.05
CA SER A 59 -4.89 10.65 -1.21
C SER A 59 -5.05 11.60 -0.01
N THR A 60 -6.25 11.72 0.54
CA THR A 60 -6.52 12.55 1.74
C THR A 60 -5.83 11.99 2.98
N ILE A 61 -5.94 10.68 3.22
CA ILE A 61 -5.27 10.04 4.36
C ILE A 61 -3.76 10.17 4.26
N ILE A 62 -3.18 9.95 3.08
CA ILE A 62 -1.73 10.08 2.89
C ILE A 62 -1.27 11.51 3.21
N ARG A 63 -2.00 12.54 2.75
CA ARG A 63 -1.70 13.94 3.07
C ARG A 63 -1.86 14.25 4.56
N GLN A 64 -2.92 13.76 5.19
CA GLN A 64 -3.21 14.00 6.61
C GLN A 64 -2.18 13.31 7.52
N VAL A 65 -1.85 12.05 7.21
CA VAL A 65 -0.93 11.24 8.03
C VAL A 65 0.51 11.69 7.83
N SER A 66 0.86 12.09 6.59
CA SER A 66 2.22 12.41 6.16
C SER A 66 3.23 11.35 6.62
N PRO A 67 3.06 10.07 6.23
CA PRO A 67 3.91 8.99 6.72
C PRO A 67 5.31 9.02 6.07
N ASP A 68 6.32 8.55 6.80
CA ASP A 68 7.66 8.31 6.26
C ASP A 68 7.64 7.10 5.31
N TYR A 69 6.81 6.10 5.64
CA TYR A 69 6.68 4.85 4.89
C TYR A 69 5.23 4.42 4.79
N ILE A 70 4.86 3.84 3.64
CA ILE A 70 3.58 3.18 3.43
C ILE A 70 3.86 1.70 3.16
N ILE A 71 3.27 0.81 3.97
CA ILE A 71 3.35 -0.63 3.76
C ILE A 71 1.97 -1.15 3.40
N HIS A 72 1.85 -1.76 2.22
CA HIS A 72 0.59 -2.26 1.70
C HIS A 72 0.44 -3.75 2.01
N ALA A 73 -0.30 -4.10 3.07
CA ALA A 73 -0.62 -5.48 3.42
C ALA A 73 -2.07 -5.85 3.05
N ALA A 74 -2.79 -4.95 2.36
CA ALA A 74 -4.10 -5.25 1.77
C ALA A 74 -3.90 -6.11 0.51
N ALA A 75 -4.17 -7.40 0.62
CA ALA A 75 -4.21 -8.32 -0.51
C ALA A 75 -5.40 -9.26 -0.38
N MET A 76 -5.96 -9.72 -1.51
CA MET A 76 -6.89 -10.84 -1.50
C MET A 76 -6.12 -12.10 -1.10
N GLY A 77 -6.30 -12.56 0.14
CA GLY A 77 -5.63 -13.74 0.69
C GLY A 77 -6.19 -15.08 0.20
N LYS A 78 -6.83 -15.12 -0.97
CA LYS A 78 -7.36 -16.32 -1.61
C LYS A 78 -6.67 -16.48 -2.97
N PRO A 79 -5.65 -17.33 -3.08
CA PRO A 79 -5.03 -17.66 -4.36
C PRO A 79 -6.08 -18.18 -5.35
N ASP A 80 -7.00 -19.02 -4.88
CA ASP A 80 -8.01 -19.70 -5.69
C ASP A 80 -8.99 -18.71 -6.38
N GLU A 81 -9.46 -17.69 -5.65
CA GLU A 81 -10.34 -16.63 -6.21
C GLU A 81 -9.56 -15.59 -7.04
N CYS A 82 -8.23 -15.58 -6.96
CA CYS A 82 -7.38 -14.75 -7.80
C CYS A 82 -7.22 -15.35 -9.21
N GLU A 83 -7.40 -16.67 -9.36
CA GLU A 83 -7.34 -17.37 -10.64
C GLU A 83 -8.71 -17.45 -11.35
N GLU A 84 -9.82 -17.45 -10.62
CA GLU A 84 -11.17 -17.54 -11.20
C GLU A 84 -11.73 -16.21 -11.72
N LYS A 85 -11.21 -15.06 -11.25
CA LYS A 85 -11.55 -13.75 -11.83
C LYS A 85 -10.54 -13.35 -12.92
N LYS A 86 -10.62 -14.05 -14.05
CA LYS A 86 -9.96 -13.65 -15.31
C LYS A 86 -10.61 -12.44 -16.00
N GLU A 87 -11.61 -11.82 -15.39
CA GLU A 87 -12.02 -10.45 -15.74
C GLU A 87 -11.10 -9.43 -15.03
N VAL A 88 -9.79 -9.61 -15.24
CA VAL A 88 -8.87 -8.49 -15.08
C VAL A 88 -9.11 -7.66 -16.33
N GLU A 89 -9.79 -6.52 -16.16
CA GLU A 89 -9.87 -5.50 -17.18
C GLU A 89 -8.51 -5.36 -17.85
N GLU A 90 -8.42 -5.78 -19.11
CA GLU A 90 -7.30 -5.47 -19.97
C GLU A 90 -7.24 -3.94 -20.06
N ILE A 91 -6.53 -3.30 -19.13
CA ILE A 91 -5.91 -2.02 -19.42
C ILE A 91 -4.85 -2.35 -20.48
N LYS A 92 -5.28 -2.35 -21.74
CA LYS A 92 -4.40 -2.45 -22.90
C LYS A 92 -3.46 -1.26 -22.87
N PHE A 93 -2.33 -1.42 -22.19
CA PHE A 93 -1.16 -0.64 -22.51
C PHE A 93 -0.72 -1.08 -23.92
N LYS A 94 -1.14 -0.32 -24.92
CA LYS A 94 -0.47 -0.29 -26.22
C LYS A 94 0.98 0.10 -25.95
N ASP A 95 1.85 -0.89 -25.80
CA ASP A 95 3.29 -0.86 -26.13
C ASP A 95 3.92 -2.21 -25.74
N GLU A 96 3.43 -3.29 -26.36
CA GLU A 96 3.79 -4.68 -26.06
C GLU A 96 5.04 -5.15 -26.83
N LYS A 97 6.08 -4.31 -26.93
CA LYS A 97 7.37 -4.70 -27.53
C LYS A 97 8.57 -4.31 -26.68
N SER A 98 8.73 -4.97 -25.54
CA SER A 98 10.04 -5.43 -25.01
C SER A 98 10.02 -5.61 -23.50
N LEU A 99 9.47 -6.72 -23.00
CA LEU A 99 9.92 -7.21 -21.70
C LEU A 99 10.21 -8.70 -21.78
N LYS A 100 11.34 -9.03 -22.43
CA LYS A 100 12.11 -10.21 -22.07
C LYS A 100 12.85 -9.90 -20.78
N THR A 101 12.51 -10.63 -19.72
CA THR A 101 13.34 -11.00 -18.56
C THR A 101 14.51 -10.05 -18.25
N LYS A 102 14.42 -9.23 -17.19
CA LYS A 102 15.61 -8.62 -16.59
C LYS A 102 15.38 -8.20 -15.13
N LYS A 103 16.47 -8.34 -14.36
CA LYS A 103 16.66 -8.12 -12.92
C LYS A 103 15.90 -6.93 -12.34
N SER A 104 15.64 -7.02 -11.03
CA SER A 104 15.14 -5.91 -10.20
C SER A 104 15.89 -4.60 -10.50
N PRO A 105 15.19 -3.51 -10.84
CA PRO A 105 15.80 -2.26 -11.27
C PRO A 105 16.58 -1.61 -10.13
N THR A 106 17.70 -0.99 -10.49
CA THR A 106 18.53 -0.23 -9.55
C THR A 106 17.83 1.07 -9.15
N LYS A 107 18.22 1.61 -7.98
CA LYS A 107 17.65 2.83 -7.39
C LYS A 107 17.67 4.04 -8.34
N MET A 108 18.64 4.07 -9.26
CA MET A 108 18.79 5.11 -10.27
C MET A 108 17.76 4.99 -11.41
N GLU A 109 17.43 3.76 -11.82
CA GLU A 109 16.41 3.49 -12.86
C GLU A 109 15.00 3.81 -12.36
N ILE A 110 14.72 3.54 -11.08
CA ILE A 110 13.44 3.88 -10.45
C ILE A 110 13.25 5.40 -10.43
N ASN A 111 14.29 6.18 -10.10
CA ASN A 111 14.21 7.64 -10.09
C ASN A 111 14.00 8.22 -11.49
N LEU A 112 14.63 7.62 -12.52
CA LEU A 112 14.43 8.05 -13.91
C LEU A 112 13.00 7.78 -14.39
N LEU A 113 12.42 6.64 -14.03
CA LEU A 113 11.02 6.30 -14.34
C LEU A 113 10.05 7.22 -13.60
N ARG A 114 10.35 7.58 -12.35
CA ARG A 114 9.57 8.55 -11.57
C ARG A 114 9.56 9.93 -12.21
N GLN A 115 10.71 10.41 -12.69
CA GLN A 115 10.81 11.72 -13.34
C GLN A 115 10.03 11.76 -14.64
N LYS A 116 10.17 10.72 -15.48
CA LYS A 116 9.40 10.60 -16.74
C LYS A 116 7.88 10.54 -16.51
N TRP A 117 7.45 9.92 -15.41
CA TRP A 117 6.04 9.87 -15.04
C TRP A 117 5.52 11.25 -14.60
N LEU A 118 6.31 11.99 -13.81
CA LEU A 118 5.98 13.36 -13.40
C LEU A 118 5.88 14.30 -14.63
N ASP A 119 6.84 14.23 -15.54
CA ASP A 119 6.85 15.07 -16.75
C ASP A 119 5.66 14.80 -17.69
N LYS A 120 5.11 13.58 -17.66
CA LYS A 120 3.93 13.19 -18.45
C LYS A 120 2.61 13.54 -17.76
N LYS A 121 2.59 13.67 -16.43
CA LYS A 121 1.38 13.99 -15.64
C LYS A 121 1.10 15.50 -15.56
N PHE A 122 2.12 16.33 -15.81
CA PHE A 122 2.04 17.80 -15.73
C PHE A 122 2.22 18.50 -17.09
N LYS A 123 1.95 17.78 -18.19
CA LYS A 123 1.70 18.34 -19.53
C LYS A 123 0.22 18.16 -19.86
#